data_AF-A0A8S0FMA8-F1
#
_entry.id   AF-A0A8S0FMA8-F1
#
_cell.length_a   1.000
_cell.length_b   1.000
_cell.length_c   1.000
_cell.angle_alpha   90.00
_cell.angle_beta   90.00
_cell.angle_gamma   90.00
#
_symmetry.space_group_name_H-M   'P 1'
#
loop_
_entity.id
_entity.type
_entity.pdbx_description
1 polymer ?
#
loop_
_entity_poly.entity_id
_entity_poly.type
_entity_poly.pdbx_seq_one_letter_code
_entity_poly.pdbx_strand_id
1 'polypeptide(L)'
;MYRATESAAWQEARYGKLWEQGVEGIEKYNDINKVEPMNRALKELNAQTWFAGLRREQSGSRANLPVLAIQRGVFKVLPIIDWDNRTIYQYLQKHGLKYHPLWDEGYLSVGDTHTTRKWEPGMAEEETRFFGLKRECGLHEG
;
A
#
# COMPACT_ATOMS: atom_id res chain seq x y z
N MET A 1 2.26 -17.99 2.35
CA MET A 1 2.00 -16.54 2.51
C MET A 1 3.35 -15.87 2.73
N TYR A 2 3.73 -14.92 1.88
CA TYR A 2 4.95 -14.14 2.05
C TYR A 2 4.74 -13.07 3.13
N ARG A 3 5.60 -13.08 4.14
CA ARG A 3 5.62 -12.13 5.27
C ARG A 3 7.04 -12.04 5.82
N ALA A 4 7.28 -11.10 6.72
CA ALA A 4 8.53 -11.03 7.47
C ALA A 4 8.85 -12.38 8.13
N THR A 5 10.12 -12.77 8.13
CA THR A 5 10.59 -14.01 8.76
C THR A 5 10.36 -13.97 10.27
N GLU A 6 10.60 -12.81 10.87
CA GLU A 6 10.42 -12.58 12.30
C GLU A 6 9.02 -12.09 12.63
N SER A 7 8.48 -12.57 13.76
CA SER A 7 7.15 -12.17 14.23
C SER A 7 7.11 -10.68 14.64
N ALA A 8 5.91 -10.08 14.63
CA ALA A 8 5.71 -8.71 15.10
C ALA A 8 6.23 -8.51 16.54
N ALA A 9 5.94 -9.44 17.45
CA ALA A 9 6.42 -9.38 18.83
C ALA A 9 7.95 -9.43 18.93
N TRP A 10 8.61 -10.23 18.09
CA TRP A 10 10.07 -10.26 18.03
C TRP A 10 10.63 -8.94 17.51
N GLN A 11 10.06 -8.40 16.43
CA GLN A 11 10.49 -7.13 15.86
C GLN A 11 10.33 -5.98 16.86
N GLU A 12 9.21 -5.92 17.59
CA GLU A 12 8.98 -4.94 18.64
C GLU A 12 9.95 -5.12 19.81
N ALA A 13 10.22 -6.35 20.25
CA ALA A 13 11.20 -6.61 21.31
C ALA A 13 12.62 -6.20 20.89
N ARG A 14 12.97 -6.36 19.61
CA ARG A 14 14.31 -6.08 19.08
C ARG A 14 14.54 -4.61 18.73
N TYR A 15 13.54 -3.97 18.14
CA TYR A 15 13.66 -2.64 17.53
C TYR A 15 12.75 -1.60 18.18
N GLY A 16 11.88 -1.98 19.10
CA GLY A 16 10.77 -1.14 19.55
C GLY A 16 9.71 -0.97 18.46
N LYS A 17 8.78 -0.03 18.70
CA LYS A 17 7.73 0.33 17.75
C LYS A 17 8.30 1.21 16.64
N LEU A 18 8.81 0.58 15.58
CA LEU A 18 9.46 1.28 14.47
C LEU A 18 8.57 2.36 13.82
N TRP A 19 7.25 2.17 13.80
CA TRP A 19 6.31 3.17 13.26
C TRP A 19 6.18 4.45 14.10
N GLU A 20 6.69 4.46 15.34
CA GLU A 20 6.73 5.65 16.21
C GLU A 20 8.09 6.37 16.14
N GLN A 21 9.06 5.84 15.39
CA GLN A 21 10.46 6.31 15.34
C GLN A 21 10.73 7.23 14.13
N GLY A 22 9.73 8.03 13.74
CA GLY A 22 9.83 8.94 12.61
C GLY A 22 9.98 8.23 11.25
N VAL A 23 10.47 8.97 10.25
CA VAL A 23 10.53 8.50 8.86
C VAL A 23 11.45 7.30 8.70
N GLU A 24 12.66 7.35 9.26
CA GLU A 24 13.62 6.24 9.17
C GLU A 24 13.08 4.94 9.80
N GLY A 25 12.38 5.06 10.93
CA GLY A 25 11.70 3.94 11.57
C GLY A 25 10.61 3.34 10.68
N ILE A 26 9.78 4.18 10.07
CA ILE A 26 8.74 3.76 9.13
C ILE A 26 9.33 3.09 7.89
N GLU A 27 10.45 3.60 7.37
CA GLU A 27 11.16 3.01 6.23
C GLU A 27 11.70 1.64 6.56
N LYS A 28 12.38 1.49 7.71
CA LYS A 28 12.84 0.19 8.18
C LYS A 28 11.69 -0.79 8.43
N TYR A 29 10.58 -0.33 9.02
CA TYR A 29 9.40 -1.14 9.22
C TYR A 29 8.82 -1.64 7.89
N ASN A 30 8.65 -0.75 6.91
CA ASN A 30 8.12 -1.08 5.59
C ASN A 30 9.07 -2.00 4.83
N ASP A 31 10.38 -1.82 4.97
CA ASP A 31 11.36 -2.69 4.33
C ASP A 31 11.23 -4.14 4.81
N ILE A 32 11.26 -4.35 6.13
CA ILE A 32 11.16 -5.67 6.76
C ILE A 32 9.81 -6.33 6.49
N ASN A 33 8.71 -5.58 6.56
CA ASN A 33 7.36 -6.16 6.57
C ASN A 33 6.68 -6.16 5.20
N LYS A 34 7.17 -5.39 4.23
CA LYS A 34 6.52 -5.23 2.92
C LYS A 34 7.50 -5.40 1.76
N VAL A 35 8.59 -4.64 1.74
CA VAL A 35 9.51 -4.62 0.59
C VAL A 35 10.28 -5.93 0.46
N GLU A 36 10.93 -6.40 1.52
CA GLU A 36 11.65 -7.68 1.51
C GLU A 36 10.72 -8.86 1.19
N PRO A 37 9.55 -9.02 1.85
CA PRO A 37 8.66 -10.13 1.54
C PRO A 37 8.15 -10.12 0.11
N MET A 38 7.89 -8.94 -0.46
CA MET A 38 7.50 -8.81 -1.87
C MET A 38 8.63 -9.18 -2.82
N ASN A 39 9.86 -8.70 -2.58
CA ASN A 39 11.02 -9.06 -3.40
C ASN A 39 11.26 -10.56 -3.41
N ARG A 40 11.17 -11.18 -2.23
CA ARG A 40 11.28 -12.63 -2.07
C ARG A 40 10.16 -13.35 -2.78
N ALA A 41 8.92 -12.88 -2.69
CA ALA A 41 7.78 -13.43 -3.43
C ALA A 41 8.00 -13.43 -4.94
N LEU A 42 8.41 -12.29 -5.51
CA LEU A 42 8.67 -12.17 -6.94
C LEU A 42 9.74 -13.16 -7.41
N LYS A 43 10.82 -13.30 -6.62
CA LYS A 43 11.92 -14.21 -6.93
C LYS A 43 11.52 -15.68 -6.82
N GLU A 44 10.98 -16.10 -5.67
CA GLU A 44 10.66 -17.50 -5.41
C GLU A 44 9.54 -18.04 -6.31
N LEU A 45 8.59 -17.17 -6.68
CA LEU A 45 7.54 -17.51 -7.64
C LEU A 45 8.00 -17.45 -9.10
N ASN A 46 9.24 -17.04 -9.35
CA ASN A 46 9.78 -16.77 -10.69
C ASN A 46 8.87 -15.86 -11.52
N ALA A 47 8.25 -14.88 -10.86
CA ALA A 47 7.31 -13.98 -11.48
C ALA A 47 8.03 -13.10 -12.51
N GLN A 48 7.51 -13.04 -13.74
CA GLN A 48 7.98 -12.12 -14.78
C GLN A 48 7.10 -10.88 -14.89
N THR A 49 5.89 -10.93 -14.34
CA THR A 49 4.91 -9.85 -14.40
C THR A 49 4.16 -9.72 -13.08
N TRP A 50 3.97 -8.48 -12.64
CA TRP A 50 3.26 -8.08 -11.44
C TRP A 50 2.14 -7.11 -11.79
N PHE A 51 0.89 -7.52 -11.57
CA PHE A 51 -0.26 -6.62 -11.66
C PHE A 51 -0.52 -5.94 -10.32
N ALA A 52 -0.74 -4.62 -10.32
CA ALA A 52 -1.09 -3.86 -9.12
C ALA A 52 -2.27 -2.92 -9.36
N GLY A 53 -3.14 -2.80 -8.36
CA GLY A 53 -4.35 -1.96 -8.41
C GLY A 53 -4.10 -0.48 -8.05
N LEU A 54 -3.00 0.10 -8.52
CA LEU A 54 -2.73 1.54 -8.33
C LEU A 54 -3.58 2.36 -9.29
N ARG A 55 -4.00 3.56 -8.85
CA ARG A 55 -4.72 4.56 -9.66
C ARG A 55 -4.10 5.95 -9.48
N ARG A 56 -4.12 6.77 -10.54
CA ARG A 56 -3.56 8.14 -10.53
C ARG A 56 -4.29 9.06 -9.54
N GLU A 57 -5.58 8.85 -9.32
CA GLU A 57 -6.39 9.66 -8.37
C GLU A 57 -6.08 9.39 -6.89
N GLN A 58 -5.35 8.33 -6.53
CA GLN A 58 -5.17 7.93 -5.12
C GLN A 58 -4.17 8.80 -4.34
N SER A 59 -3.25 9.47 -5.02
CA SER A 59 -2.28 10.41 -4.44
C SER A 59 -1.56 11.20 -5.52
N GLY A 60 -1.05 12.38 -5.18
CA GLY A 60 -0.28 13.21 -6.12
C GLY A 60 0.97 12.51 -6.66
N SER A 61 1.62 11.67 -5.85
CA SER A 61 2.79 10.87 -6.24
C SER A 61 2.52 9.89 -7.38
N ARG A 62 1.26 9.51 -7.61
CA ARG A 62 0.86 8.51 -8.61
C ARG A 62 0.45 9.11 -9.95
N ALA A 63 0.26 10.43 -10.02
CA ALA A 63 -0.34 11.11 -11.16
C ALA A 63 0.35 10.78 -12.50
N ASN A 64 1.68 10.59 -12.49
CA ASN A 64 2.48 10.36 -13.69
C ASN A 64 2.92 8.90 -13.90
N LEU A 65 2.38 7.95 -13.11
CA LEU A 65 2.77 6.54 -13.26
C LEU A 65 2.34 6.00 -14.62
N PRO A 66 3.21 5.29 -15.36
CA PRO A 66 2.85 4.65 -16.62
C PRO A 66 2.01 3.39 -16.38
N VAL A 67 1.27 2.95 -17.41
CA VAL A 67 0.51 1.68 -17.38
C VAL A 67 1.45 0.47 -17.23
N LEU A 68 2.63 0.54 -17.85
CA LEU A 68 3.66 -0.49 -17.83
C LEU A 68 5.00 0.12 -17.43
N ALA A 69 5.68 -0.51 -16.47
CA ALA A 69 7.05 -0.20 -16.09
C ALA A 69 7.83 -1.49 -15.84
N ILE A 70 9.15 -1.38 -15.67
CA ILE A 70 9.98 -2.46 -15.12
C ILE A 70 10.36 -2.04 -13.71
N GLN A 71 10.01 -2.85 -12.73
CA GLN A 71 10.39 -2.62 -11.34
C GLN A 71 10.92 -3.94 -10.77
N ARG A 72 12.05 -3.90 -10.06
CA ARG A 72 12.65 -5.09 -9.40
C ARG A 72 12.86 -6.28 -10.36
N GLY A 73 13.20 -5.98 -11.62
CA GLY A 73 13.44 -6.99 -12.66
C GLY A 73 12.20 -7.65 -13.25
N VAL A 74 10.99 -7.18 -12.91
CA VAL A 74 9.72 -7.71 -13.45
C VAL A 74 8.91 -6.61 -14.14
N PHE A 75 8.06 -7.01 -15.10
CA PHE A 75 7.09 -6.09 -15.69
C PHE A 75 6.00 -5.76 -14.68
N LYS A 76 5.84 -4.48 -14.32
CA LYS A 76 4.77 -4.01 -13.46
C LYS A 76 3.67 -3.37 -14.30
N VAL A 77 2.46 -3.93 -14.20
CA VAL A 77 1.30 -3.51 -14.99
C VAL A 77 0.23 -2.95 -14.06
N LEU A 78 -0.28 -1.76 -14.40
CA LEU A 78 -1.30 -1.04 -13.66
C LEU A 78 -2.60 -0.96 -14.50
N PRO A 79 -3.43 -2.03 -14.51
CA PRO A 79 -4.53 -2.15 -15.47
C PRO A 79 -5.68 -1.16 -15.23
N ILE A 80 -5.80 -0.64 -14.01
CA ILE A 80 -6.86 0.30 -13.61
C ILE A 80 -6.29 1.69 -13.28
N ILE A 81 -5.11 2.02 -13.82
CA ILE A 81 -4.38 3.24 -13.46
C ILE A 81 -5.17 4.53 -13.73
N ASP A 82 -6.03 4.49 -14.75
CA ASP A 82 -6.90 5.58 -15.19
C ASP A 82 -8.34 5.50 -14.69
N TRP A 83 -8.64 4.53 -13.82
CA TRP A 83 -9.98 4.43 -13.26
C TRP A 83 -10.19 5.46 -12.15
N ASP A 84 -11.28 6.19 -12.26
CA ASP A 84 -11.75 7.09 -11.22
C ASP A 84 -12.57 6.34 -10.15
N ASN A 85 -12.87 7.03 -9.05
CA ASN A 85 -13.71 6.49 -7.97
C ASN A 85 -15.09 6.03 -8.47
N ARG A 86 -15.66 6.70 -9.48
CA ARG A 86 -16.97 6.36 -10.06
C ARG A 86 -16.92 5.03 -10.80
N THR A 87 -15.88 4.80 -11.61
CA THR A 87 -15.69 3.59 -12.39
C THR A 87 -15.49 2.39 -11.47
N ILE A 88 -14.73 2.56 -10.37
CA ILE A 88 -14.57 1.54 -9.33
C ILE A 88 -15.92 1.21 -8.68
N TYR A 89 -16.69 2.22 -8.26
CA TYR A 89 -18.02 2.01 -7.69
C TYR A 89 -18.95 1.25 -8.64
N GLN A 90 -19.01 1.67 -9.90
CA GLN A 90 -19.83 1.03 -10.93
C GLN A 90 -19.41 -0.43 -11.17
N TYR A 91 -18.09 -0.70 -11.20
CA TYR A 91 -17.58 -2.06 -11.34
C TYR A 91 -18.00 -2.94 -10.16
N LEU A 92 -17.86 -2.44 -8.93
CA LEU A 92 -18.26 -3.19 -7.73
C LEU A 92 -19.76 -3.51 -7.77
N GLN A 93 -20.62 -2.53 -8.07
CA GLN A 93 -22.07 -2.74 -8.19
C GLN A 93 -22.44 -3.74 -9.29
N LYS A 94 -21.88 -3.55 -10.49
CA LYS A 94 -22.13 -4.43 -11.65
C LYS A 94 -21.81 -5.89 -11.36
N HIS A 95 -20.78 -6.13 -10.55
CA HIS A 95 -20.29 -7.48 -10.24
C HIS A 95 -20.72 -7.99 -8.86
N GLY A 96 -21.61 -7.28 -8.15
CA GLY A 96 -22.07 -7.69 -6.82
C GLY A 96 -20.96 -7.73 -5.76
N LEU A 97 -19.89 -6.96 -5.95
CA LEU A 97 -18.76 -6.85 -5.03
C LEU A 97 -19.00 -5.73 -4.02
N LYS A 98 -18.52 -5.92 -2.79
CA LYS A 98 -18.63 -4.92 -1.71
C LYS A 98 -17.31 -4.19 -1.51
N TYR A 99 -17.38 -2.95 -1.02
CA TYR A 99 -16.21 -2.30 -0.42
C TYR A 99 -15.75 -3.04 0.83
N HIS A 100 -14.54 -2.73 1.28
CA HIS A 100 -14.05 -3.21 2.57
C HIS A 100 -14.99 -2.71 3.68
N PRO A 101 -15.37 -3.55 4.68
CA PRO A 101 -16.32 -3.16 5.73
C PRO A 101 -15.96 -1.87 6.46
N LEU A 102 -14.67 -1.65 6.72
CA LEU A 102 -14.16 -0.42 7.37
C LEU A 102 -14.40 0.87 6.56
N TRP A 103 -14.74 0.77 5.27
CA TRP A 103 -15.13 1.93 4.48
C TRP A 103 -16.34 2.64 5.11
N ASP A 104 -17.36 1.86 5.50
CA ASP A 104 -18.58 2.37 6.12
C ASP A 104 -18.33 2.92 7.54
N GLU A 105 -17.17 2.61 8.12
CA GLU A 105 -16.71 3.14 9.41
C GLU A 105 -15.83 4.40 9.28
N GLY A 106 -15.61 4.90 8.06
CA GLY A 106 -14.83 6.11 7.78
C GLY A 106 -13.35 5.89 7.45
N TYR A 107 -12.91 4.65 7.21
CA TYR A 107 -11.55 4.37 6.76
C TYR A 107 -11.46 4.43 5.23
N LEU A 108 -11.07 5.60 4.70
CA LEU A 108 -10.92 5.81 3.25
C LEU A 108 -9.75 5.00 2.65
N SER A 109 -8.68 4.82 3.43
CA SER A 109 -7.53 3.97 3.08
C SER A 109 -7.24 3.02 4.21
N VAL A 110 -7.05 1.74 3.92
CA VAL A 110 -6.77 0.70 4.93
C VAL A 110 -5.35 0.18 4.76
N GLY A 111 -4.64 0.02 5.88
CA GLY A 111 -3.30 -0.56 5.97
C GLY A 111 -3.09 -1.22 7.34
N ASP A 112 -1.87 -1.15 7.86
CA ASP A 112 -1.58 -1.67 9.20
C ASP A 112 -2.33 -0.85 10.27
N THR A 113 -2.83 -1.53 11.29
CA THR A 113 -3.69 -0.94 12.34
C THR A 113 -3.04 0.26 13.05
N HIS A 114 -1.72 0.23 13.22
CA HIS A 114 -0.94 1.27 13.88
C HIS A 114 -0.50 2.41 12.95
N THR A 115 -0.81 2.37 11.65
CA THR A 115 -0.46 3.43 10.67
C THR A 115 -1.65 3.82 9.78
N THR A 116 -2.87 3.52 10.24
CA THR A 116 -4.12 3.81 9.53
C THR A 116 -5.10 4.48 10.48
N ARG A 117 -5.69 5.61 10.09
CA ARG A 117 -6.71 6.30 10.87
C ARG A 117 -7.94 6.61 10.03
N LYS A 118 -9.07 6.84 10.71
CA LYS A 118 -10.30 7.33 10.09
C LYS A 118 -10.05 8.70 9.47
N TRP A 119 -10.74 8.98 8.39
CA TRP A 119 -10.77 10.33 7.84
C TRP A 119 -11.60 11.26 8.74
N GLU A 120 -11.16 12.50 8.85
CA GLU A 120 -11.84 13.55 9.60
C GLU A 120 -12.00 14.80 8.72
N PRO A 121 -13.06 15.60 8.91
CA PRO A 121 -13.24 16.85 8.16
C PRO A 121 -11.99 17.73 8.23
N GLY A 122 -11.49 18.13 7.06
CA GLY A 122 -10.28 18.94 6.93
C GLY A 122 -9.00 18.15 6.61
N MET A 123 -9.02 16.82 6.70
CA MET A 123 -7.89 15.99 6.24
C MET A 123 -7.95 15.74 4.74
N ALA A 124 -6.79 15.72 4.07
CA ALA A 124 -6.65 15.05 2.79
C ALA A 124 -6.71 13.52 2.99
N GLU A 125 -7.20 12.79 1.99
CA GLU A 125 -7.24 11.31 2.04
C GLU A 125 -5.85 10.71 2.31
N GLU A 126 -4.80 11.38 1.84
CA GLU A 126 -3.44 10.90 2.01
C GLU A 126 -2.93 10.89 3.46
N GLU A 127 -3.44 11.81 4.26
CA GLU A 127 -3.09 11.99 5.68
C GLU A 127 -3.66 10.89 6.59
N THR A 128 -4.53 10.02 6.06
CA THR A 128 -5.09 8.88 6.81
C THR A 128 -4.05 7.76 7.03
N ARG A 129 -2.88 7.85 6.41
CA ARG A 129 -1.82 6.82 6.44
C ARG A 129 -0.51 7.38 6.98
N PHE A 130 0.23 6.55 7.72
CA PHE A 130 1.56 6.86 8.28
C PHE A 130 1.66 8.24 8.97
N PHE A 131 0.60 8.64 9.68
CA PHE A 131 0.53 9.92 10.40
C PHE A 131 0.73 11.17 9.51
N GLY A 132 0.52 11.05 8.20
CA GLY A 132 0.79 12.13 7.24
C GLY A 132 2.28 12.36 6.93
N LEU A 133 3.19 11.57 7.52
CA LEU A 133 4.64 11.71 7.32
C LEU A 133 5.11 11.13 5.98
N LYS A 134 4.41 10.11 5.48
CA LYS A 134 4.73 9.44 4.22
C LYS A 134 3.45 8.86 3.64
N ARG A 135 3.29 8.83 2.32
CA ARG A 135 2.12 8.17 1.69
C ARG A 135 2.46 6.79 1.15
N GLU A 136 3.64 6.66 0.52
CA GLU A 136 4.05 5.40 -0.11
C GLU A 136 4.82 4.51 0.86
N CYS A 137 4.52 3.21 0.79
CA CYS A 137 5.06 2.21 1.70
C CYS A 137 6.37 1.57 1.19
N GLY A 138 7.09 2.21 0.25
CA GLY A 138 8.29 1.65 -0.38
C GLY A 138 8.04 0.54 -1.42
N LEU A 139 6.89 -0.16 -1.38
CA LEU A 139 6.57 -1.23 -2.35
C LEU A 139 6.54 -0.75 -3.80
N HIS A 140 6.11 0.49 -4.01
CA HIS A 140 5.89 1.05 -5.35
C HIS A 140 6.90 2.11 -5.73
N GLU A 141 7.90 2.32 -4.88
CA GLU A 141 9.03 3.21 -5.13
C GLU A 141 10.12 2.46 -5.93
N GLY A 142 10.74 3.15 -6.88
CA GLY A 142 11.72 2.60 -7.83
C GLY A 142 11.18 2.62 -9.26
#